data_AF-A0A4R9JWC5-F1
#
_entry.id   AF-A0A4R9JWC5-F1
#
_cell.length_a   1.000
_cell.length_b   1.000
_cell.length_c   1.000
_cell.angle_alpha   90.00
_cell.angle_beta   90.00
_cell.angle_gamma   90.00
#
_symmetry.space_group_name_H-M   'P 1'
#
loop_
_entity.id
_entity.type
_entity.pdbx_description
1 polymer ?
#
loop_
_entity_poly.entity_id
_entity_poly.type
_entity_poly.pdbx_seq_one_letter_code
_entity_poly.pdbx_strand_id
1 'polypeptide(L)'
;MKITSTGLEFQDFPEFRTFVLEYELLGSVSLSEPIVDKSGNVLLKEKVAIKENLIKKLEEMDGKFIPSFKLAMSKDLMKMLKMVLSKAILSRIEDKSNQFIKHLYEQNAEKMASLKGIIQNSFYTKSIALAIFRILLNEREFFNYLADIGLLTLGSVIQKKYQFKMVNRFSFLAGLCADISASKDGYYKRTLIGLPLTTVASLSSEVARKFALPEEVIAAINGHPLAAFEVPNGNPAEINGADLRKHPLNIELLAGTAMEDESVEDEEEEGEYAEETADVVLSALKIARYVVENLKVSVEKERVSEKLLVMFTYNAEKGIFRKDLADPMINRFVEFDAAIKKIRVIADIENKCKFPTSAWAYPKPKAAQVLCKDRNYQCPLIVNGWDLKIITAQDPFGFIGTSLAVGTYPKCSLEEELQKKVKIE
;
A
#
# COMPACT_ATOMS: atom_id res chain seq x y z
N MET A 1 -20.33 -1.75 -12.59
CA MET A 1 -19.21 -1.32 -13.46
C MET A 1 -18.57 -2.56 -14.02
N LYS A 2 -18.46 -2.65 -15.34
CA LYS A 2 -17.85 -3.78 -16.03
C LYS A 2 -16.58 -3.29 -16.74
N ILE A 3 -15.48 -4.02 -16.56
CA ILE A 3 -14.30 -3.87 -17.42
C ILE A 3 -14.51 -4.78 -18.62
N THR A 4 -14.48 -4.20 -19.81
CA THR A 4 -14.53 -4.92 -21.08
C THR A 4 -13.19 -4.80 -21.80
N SER A 5 -13.04 -5.52 -22.91
CA SER A 5 -11.88 -5.40 -23.79
C SER A 5 -11.75 -4.02 -24.43
N THR A 6 -12.76 -3.16 -24.34
CA THR A 6 -12.80 -1.81 -24.91
C THR A 6 -12.73 -0.70 -23.86
N GLY A 7 -12.88 -1.01 -22.56
CA GLY A 7 -12.74 -0.03 -21.48
C GLY A 7 -13.68 -0.28 -20.30
N LEU A 8 -14.27 0.81 -19.81
CA LEU A 8 -15.22 0.79 -18.70
C LEU A 8 -16.65 0.95 -19.21
N GLU A 9 -17.55 0.08 -18.74
CA GLU A 9 -18.98 0.13 -19.07
C GLU A 9 -19.83 0.16 -17.79
N PHE A 10 -20.85 1.01 -17.80
CA PHE A 10 -21.86 1.11 -16.75
C PHE A 10 -23.24 0.86 -17.35
N GLN A 11 -24.04 0.02 -16.68
CA GLN A 11 -25.40 -0.34 -17.11
C GLN A 11 -26.48 0.46 -16.39
N ASP A 12 -26.08 1.34 -15.47
CA ASP A 12 -26.99 2.22 -14.76
C ASP A 12 -26.36 3.61 -14.59
N PHE A 13 -27.23 4.63 -14.55
CA PHE A 13 -26.81 6.02 -14.42
C PHE A 13 -26.31 6.38 -13.01
N PRO A 14 -26.94 5.93 -11.91
CA PRO A 14 -26.44 6.21 -10.56
C PRO A 14 -24.98 5.78 -10.35
N GLU A 15 -24.59 4.60 -10.80
CA GLU A 15 -23.24 4.07 -10.70
C GLU A 15 -22.26 4.89 -11.56
N PHE A 16 -22.63 5.21 -12.80
CA PHE A 16 -21.82 6.09 -13.66
C PHE A 16 -21.63 7.48 -13.03
N ARG A 17 -22.70 8.08 -12.51
CA ARG A 17 -22.68 9.39 -11.84
C ARG A 17 -21.77 9.36 -10.62
N THR A 18 -21.92 8.36 -9.76
CA THR A 18 -21.06 8.17 -8.57
C THR A 18 -19.60 8.05 -8.98
N PHE A 19 -19.29 7.23 -10.00
CA PHE A 19 -17.94 7.09 -10.52
C PHE A 19 -17.34 8.41 -11.01
N VAL A 20 -18.08 9.20 -11.78
CA VAL A 20 -17.55 10.48 -12.30
C VAL A 20 -17.37 11.53 -11.21
N LEU A 21 -18.28 11.58 -10.23
CA LEU A 21 -18.28 12.60 -9.17
C LEU A 21 -17.31 12.27 -8.03
N GLU A 22 -17.35 11.05 -7.48
CA GLU A 22 -16.52 10.68 -6.32
C GLU A 22 -15.02 10.63 -6.64
N TYR A 23 -14.67 10.29 -7.88
CA TYR A 23 -13.29 10.24 -8.35
C TYR A 23 -12.84 11.54 -9.05
N GLU A 24 -13.64 12.61 -8.98
CA GLU A 24 -13.33 13.92 -9.56
C GLU A 24 -12.95 13.84 -11.06
N LEU A 25 -13.65 13.01 -11.83
CA LEU A 25 -13.31 12.69 -13.23
C LEU A 25 -14.01 13.58 -14.27
N LEU A 26 -14.75 14.59 -13.81
CA LEU A 26 -15.42 15.56 -14.68
C LEU A 26 -14.41 16.21 -15.63
N GLY A 27 -14.77 16.28 -16.91
CA GLY A 27 -13.92 16.80 -17.99
C GLY A 27 -12.88 15.79 -18.52
N SER A 28 -12.57 14.73 -17.78
CA SER A 28 -11.58 13.71 -18.19
C SER A 28 -12.23 12.46 -18.79
N VAL A 29 -13.50 12.22 -18.49
CA VAL A 29 -14.30 11.11 -19.04
C VAL A 29 -15.00 11.55 -20.32
N SER A 30 -15.03 10.68 -21.32
CA SER A 30 -15.87 10.82 -22.51
C SER A 30 -16.47 9.46 -22.87
N LEU A 31 -17.61 9.45 -23.57
CA LEU A 31 -18.25 8.21 -23.98
C LEU A 31 -17.64 7.69 -25.28
N SER A 32 -17.46 6.37 -25.40
CA SER A 32 -17.07 5.72 -26.65
C SER A 32 -18.24 5.53 -27.61
N GLU A 33 -19.48 5.54 -27.09
CA GLU A 33 -20.71 5.39 -27.85
C GLU A 33 -21.73 6.48 -27.47
N PRO A 34 -22.65 6.84 -28.38
CA PRO A 34 -23.70 7.81 -28.07
C PRO A 34 -24.72 7.26 -27.06
N ILE A 35 -25.32 8.15 -26.26
CA ILE A 35 -26.51 7.83 -25.46
C ILE A 35 -27.73 8.08 -26.32
N VAL A 36 -28.62 7.10 -26.40
CA VAL A 36 -29.86 7.16 -27.17
C VAL A 36 -31.09 7.08 -26.27
N ASP A 37 -32.20 7.65 -26.74
CA ASP A 37 -33.52 7.43 -26.14
C ASP A 37 -34.10 6.06 -26.50
N LYS A 38 -35.26 5.71 -25.92
CA LYS A 38 -35.97 4.44 -26.23
C LYS A 38 -36.45 4.33 -27.68
N SER A 39 -36.46 5.43 -28.42
CA SER A 39 -36.85 5.51 -29.83
C SER A 39 -35.64 5.50 -30.77
N GLY A 40 -34.41 5.43 -30.25
CA GLY A 40 -33.16 5.43 -31.01
C GLY A 40 -32.60 6.81 -31.35
N ASN A 41 -33.17 7.91 -30.85
CA ASN A 41 -32.65 9.25 -31.08
C ASN A 41 -31.42 9.52 -30.22
N VAL A 42 -30.37 10.11 -30.80
CA VAL A 42 -29.15 10.48 -30.09
C VAL A 42 -29.41 11.66 -29.15
N LEU A 43 -29.29 11.41 -27.85
CA LEU A 43 -29.38 12.41 -26.79
C LEU A 43 -28.01 12.99 -26.46
N LEU A 44 -26.98 12.14 -26.46
CA LEU A 44 -25.59 12.53 -26.30
C LEU A 44 -24.74 11.90 -27.40
N LYS A 45 -23.92 12.71 -28.06
CA LYS A 45 -22.92 12.20 -28.99
C LYS A 45 -21.75 11.54 -28.25
N GLU A 46 -21.14 10.55 -28.90
CA GLU A 46 -19.85 9.98 -28.50
C GLU A 46 -18.73 11.04 -28.46
N LYS A 47 -17.64 10.73 -27.75
CA LYS A 47 -16.43 11.56 -27.59
C LYS A 47 -16.68 12.95 -26.99
N VAL A 48 -17.87 13.18 -26.43
CA VAL A 48 -18.18 14.39 -25.67
C VAL A 48 -17.66 14.24 -24.25
N ALA A 49 -16.84 15.19 -23.80
CA ALA A 49 -16.36 15.24 -22.43
C ALA A 49 -17.52 15.46 -21.45
N ILE A 50 -17.59 14.62 -20.42
CA ILE A 50 -18.63 14.63 -19.40
C ILE A 50 -18.37 15.78 -18.44
N LYS A 51 -19.25 16.78 -18.45
CA LYS A 51 -19.21 17.97 -17.59
C LYS A 51 -20.38 17.97 -16.62
N GLU A 52 -20.31 18.80 -15.58
CA GLU A 52 -21.35 18.85 -14.53
C GLU A 52 -22.75 19.16 -15.08
N ASN A 53 -22.85 20.07 -16.05
CA ASN A 53 -24.10 20.39 -16.74
C ASN A 53 -24.69 19.18 -17.49
N LEU A 54 -23.84 18.27 -17.96
CA LEU A 54 -24.26 17.06 -18.66
C LEU A 54 -24.82 16.01 -17.70
N ILE A 55 -24.19 15.86 -16.53
CA ILE A 55 -24.70 15.00 -15.45
C ILE A 55 -26.08 15.50 -15.02
N LYS A 56 -26.25 16.81 -14.80
CA LYS A 56 -27.56 17.41 -14.46
C LYS A 56 -28.62 17.13 -15.53
N LYS A 57 -28.27 17.26 -16.81
CA LYS A 57 -29.18 16.92 -17.91
C LYS A 57 -29.58 15.44 -17.93
N LEU A 58 -28.63 14.52 -17.71
CA LEU A 58 -28.92 13.09 -17.64
C LEU A 58 -29.81 12.76 -16.43
N GLU A 59 -29.61 13.46 -15.31
CA GLU A 59 -30.43 13.34 -14.10
C GLU A 59 -31.88 13.81 -14.33
N GLU A 60 -32.08 14.93 -15.04
CA GLU A 60 -33.41 15.43 -15.45
C GLU A 60 -34.12 14.49 -16.46
N MET A 61 -33.35 13.66 -17.15
CA MET A 61 -33.82 12.74 -18.19
C MET A 61 -33.87 11.28 -17.73
N ASP A 62 -33.77 11.03 -16.43
CA ASP A 62 -33.76 9.67 -15.89
C ASP A 62 -34.99 8.87 -16.35
N GLY A 63 -34.75 7.61 -16.73
CA GLY A 63 -35.75 6.71 -17.33
C GLY A 63 -36.14 6.98 -18.79
N LYS A 64 -35.62 8.04 -19.43
CA LYS A 64 -35.90 8.37 -20.86
C LYS A 64 -34.83 7.87 -21.84
N PHE A 65 -33.65 7.50 -21.35
CA PHE A 65 -32.55 6.96 -22.15
C PHE A 65 -32.32 5.47 -21.86
N ILE A 66 -31.62 4.78 -22.76
CA ILE A 66 -31.13 3.42 -22.53
C ILE A 66 -29.82 3.52 -21.74
N PRO A 67 -29.75 3.02 -20.49
CA PRO A 67 -28.57 3.16 -19.65
C PRO A 67 -27.46 2.22 -20.13
N SER A 68 -26.55 2.77 -20.94
CA SER A 68 -25.34 2.10 -21.41
C SER A 68 -24.25 3.16 -21.58
N PHE A 69 -23.42 3.31 -20.55
CA PHE A 69 -22.34 4.29 -20.54
C PHE A 69 -21.03 3.57 -20.77
N LYS A 70 -20.58 3.54 -22.02
CA LYS A 70 -19.28 3.00 -22.39
C LYS A 70 -18.27 4.14 -22.47
N LEU A 71 -17.17 4.04 -21.75
CA LEU A 71 -16.18 5.11 -21.66
C LEU A 71 -15.06 4.91 -22.67
N ALA A 72 -14.67 5.99 -23.33
CA ALA A 72 -13.46 6.01 -24.12
C ALA A 72 -12.23 6.07 -23.19
N MET A 73 -11.30 5.13 -23.37
CA MET A 73 -10.05 5.05 -22.60
C MET A 73 -9.01 6.09 -23.07
N SER A 74 -9.33 7.38 -22.87
CA SER A 74 -8.47 8.50 -23.24
C SER A 74 -7.21 8.60 -22.36
N LYS A 75 -6.20 9.34 -22.82
CA LYS A 75 -4.99 9.65 -22.03
C LYS A 75 -5.34 10.36 -20.71
N ASP A 76 -6.32 11.26 -20.73
CA ASP A 76 -6.74 11.99 -19.53
C ASP A 76 -7.45 11.09 -18.51
N LEU A 77 -8.36 10.22 -18.98
CA LEU A 77 -9.00 9.24 -18.09
C LEU A 77 -7.94 8.31 -17.49
N MET A 78 -7.02 7.80 -18.29
CA MET A 78 -5.92 6.97 -17.82
C MET A 78 -5.07 7.70 -16.78
N LYS A 79 -4.68 8.95 -17.04
CA LYS A 79 -3.91 9.77 -16.09
C LYS A 79 -4.65 9.88 -14.75
N MET A 80 -5.96 10.14 -14.77
CA MET A 80 -6.76 10.24 -13.55
C MET A 80 -6.90 8.91 -12.81
N LEU A 81 -7.13 7.80 -13.50
CA LEU A 81 -7.17 6.46 -12.88
C LEU A 81 -5.84 6.14 -12.18
N LYS A 82 -4.70 6.41 -12.83
CA LYS A 82 -3.37 6.23 -12.23
C LYS A 82 -3.17 7.10 -10.99
N MET A 83 -3.69 8.34 -10.99
CA MET A 83 -3.64 9.23 -9.83
C MET A 83 -4.46 8.69 -8.65
N VAL A 84 -5.67 8.19 -8.91
CA VAL A 84 -6.52 7.59 -7.87
C VAL A 84 -5.84 6.36 -7.26
N LEU A 85 -5.34 5.45 -8.09
CA LEU A 85 -4.61 4.25 -7.66
C LEU A 85 -3.37 4.62 -6.83
N SER A 86 -2.55 5.53 -7.33
CA SER A 86 -1.34 5.98 -6.64
C SER A 86 -1.67 6.59 -5.27
N LYS A 87 -2.73 7.43 -5.18
CA LYS A 87 -3.19 8.00 -3.91
C LYS A 87 -3.66 6.92 -2.94
N ALA A 88 -4.41 5.92 -3.42
CA ALA A 88 -4.90 4.81 -2.61
C ALA A 88 -3.77 3.88 -2.11
N ILE A 89 -2.72 3.69 -2.89
CA ILE A 89 -1.53 2.94 -2.46
C ILE A 89 -0.71 3.75 -1.47
N LEU A 90 -0.44 5.02 -1.76
CA LEU A 90 0.35 5.87 -0.86
C LEU A 90 -0.32 6.04 0.51
N SER A 91 -1.65 6.06 0.59
CA SER A 91 -2.36 6.12 1.87
C SER A 91 -2.15 4.88 2.74
N ARG A 92 -1.72 3.74 2.16
CA ARG A 92 -1.34 2.54 2.93
C ARG A 92 -0.09 2.76 3.77
N ILE A 93 0.81 3.65 3.35
CA ILE A 93 2.02 3.99 4.12
C ILE A 93 1.63 4.65 5.45
N GLU A 94 0.56 5.43 5.46
CA GLU A 94 0.04 6.11 6.65
C GLU A 94 -0.93 5.23 7.46
N ASP A 95 -1.21 3.99 7.01
CA ASP A 95 -2.14 3.11 7.70
C ASP A 95 -1.52 2.53 8.98
N LYS A 96 -2.21 2.74 10.10
CA LYS A 96 -1.79 2.31 11.44
C LYS A 96 -1.77 0.79 11.63
N SER A 97 -2.44 0.03 10.78
CA SER A 97 -2.42 -1.43 10.81
C SER A 97 -1.07 -2.00 10.39
N ASN A 98 -0.22 -1.24 9.68
CA ASN A 98 1.09 -1.67 9.22
C ASN A 98 2.17 -0.62 9.50
N GLN A 99 2.52 -0.47 10.77
CA GLN A 99 3.52 0.52 11.22
C GLN A 99 4.93 0.28 10.62
N PHE A 100 5.25 -0.95 10.21
CA PHE A 100 6.53 -1.25 9.59
C PHE A 100 6.65 -0.65 8.19
N ILE A 101 5.60 -0.72 7.36
CA ILE A 101 5.59 -0.03 6.05
C ILE A 101 5.83 1.46 6.27
N LYS A 102 5.11 2.10 7.20
CA LYS A 102 5.32 3.51 7.51
C LYS A 102 6.80 3.82 7.81
N HIS A 103 7.38 3.06 8.73
CA HIS A 103 8.79 3.22 9.13
C HIS A 103 9.77 3.05 7.97
N LEU A 104 9.52 2.08 7.07
CA LEU A 104 10.35 1.79 5.89
C LEU A 104 10.48 2.99 4.94
N TYR A 105 9.45 3.84 4.92
CA TYR A 105 9.31 4.98 4.02
C TYR A 105 9.59 6.34 4.70
N GLU A 106 9.27 6.53 5.98
CA GLU A 106 9.47 7.80 6.72
C GLU A 106 10.92 8.32 6.69
N GLN A 107 11.91 7.42 6.76
CA GLN A 107 13.34 7.77 6.75
C GLN A 107 13.88 8.08 5.35
N ASN A 108 13.03 8.03 4.32
CA ASN A 108 13.37 8.29 2.93
C ASN A 108 12.57 9.50 2.39
N ALA A 109 12.44 10.57 3.17
CA ALA A 109 11.64 11.76 2.83
C ALA A 109 11.99 12.37 1.46
N GLU A 110 13.28 12.44 1.10
CA GLU A 110 13.73 12.92 -0.21
C GLU A 110 13.26 12.03 -1.37
N LYS A 111 13.02 10.74 -1.11
CA LYS A 111 12.53 9.77 -2.09
C LYS A 111 11.00 9.73 -2.16
N MET A 112 10.26 10.35 -1.23
CA MET A 112 8.78 10.38 -1.25
C MET A 112 8.23 11.03 -2.53
N ALA A 113 8.86 12.11 -3.00
CA ALA A 113 8.46 12.75 -4.25
C ALA A 113 8.67 11.82 -5.46
N SER A 114 9.76 11.05 -5.47
CA SER A 114 10.03 10.04 -6.49
C SER A 114 9.10 8.81 -6.38
N LEU A 115 8.65 8.48 -5.18
CA LEU A 115 7.79 7.32 -4.90
C LEU A 115 6.44 7.43 -5.59
N LYS A 116 5.82 8.61 -5.54
CA LYS A 116 4.57 8.87 -6.27
C LYS A 116 4.74 8.60 -7.77
N GLY A 117 5.83 9.10 -8.36
CA GLY A 117 6.17 8.87 -9.77
C GLY A 117 6.35 7.39 -10.09
N ILE A 118 7.11 6.66 -9.26
CA ILE A 118 7.33 5.20 -9.42
C ILE A 118 6.01 4.45 -9.44
N ILE A 119 5.15 4.67 -8.43
CA ILE A 119 3.86 3.98 -8.31
C ILE A 119 2.92 4.37 -9.46
N GLN A 120 2.79 5.67 -9.76
CA GLN A 120 1.90 6.13 -10.81
C GLN A 120 2.30 5.59 -12.19
N ASN A 121 3.60 5.55 -12.48
CA ASN A 121 4.13 5.04 -13.75
C ASN A 121 4.12 3.50 -13.84
N SER A 122 3.92 2.80 -12.72
CA SER A 122 3.73 1.35 -12.71
C SER A 122 2.44 0.92 -13.42
N PHE A 123 1.45 1.80 -13.51
CA PHE A 123 0.19 1.56 -14.21
C PHE A 123 0.27 2.01 -15.67
N TYR A 124 1.26 1.54 -16.42
CA TYR A 124 1.52 1.99 -17.79
C TYR A 124 0.54 1.40 -18.80
N THR A 125 0.14 0.13 -18.64
CA THR A 125 -0.87 -0.48 -19.52
C THR A 125 -2.28 -0.18 -19.06
N LYS A 126 -3.23 -0.04 -20.01
CA LYS A 126 -4.66 0.05 -19.69
C LYS A 126 -5.12 -1.16 -18.88
N SER A 127 -4.68 -2.36 -19.25
CA SER A 127 -5.11 -3.62 -18.64
C SER A 127 -4.78 -3.69 -17.14
N ILE A 128 -3.54 -3.36 -16.73
CA ILE A 128 -3.20 -3.35 -15.29
C ILE A 128 -3.94 -2.25 -14.52
N ALA A 129 -4.02 -1.04 -15.09
CA ALA A 129 -4.67 0.08 -14.41
C ALA A 129 -6.14 -0.23 -14.14
N LEU A 130 -6.85 -0.75 -15.15
CA LEU A 130 -8.25 -1.12 -15.03
C LEU A 130 -8.45 -2.28 -14.05
N ALA A 131 -7.67 -3.35 -14.17
CA ALA A 131 -7.78 -4.51 -13.27
C ALA A 131 -7.61 -4.13 -11.80
N ILE A 132 -6.56 -3.38 -11.48
CA ILE A 132 -6.28 -2.94 -10.10
C ILE A 132 -7.32 -1.91 -9.63
N PHE A 133 -7.81 -1.03 -10.51
CA PHE A 133 -8.87 -0.10 -10.17
C PHE A 133 -10.18 -0.82 -9.82
N ARG A 134 -10.54 -1.88 -10.54
CA ARG A 134 -11.68 -2.72 -10.17
C ARG A 134 -11.50 -3.42 -8.83
N ILE A 135 -10.31 -3.95 -8.55
CA ILE A 135 -10.03 -4.58 -7.25
C ILE A 135 -10.16 -3.54 -6.12
N LEU A 136 -9.68 -2.31 -6.32
CA LEU A 136 -9.88 -1.20 -5.38
C LEU A 136 -11.37 -0.95 -5.08
N LEU A 137 -12.21 -0.92 -6.12
CA LEU A 137 -13.64 -0.64 -5.97
C LEU A 137 -14.42 -1.77 -5.31
N ASN A 138 -14.18 -3.00 -5.74
CA ASN A 138 -15.04 -4.13 -5.40
C ASN A 138 -14.50 -4.95 -4.22
N GLU A 139 -13.19 -4.91 -3.97
CA GLU A 139 -12.51 -5.77 -3.01
C GLU A 139 -11.43 -5.01 -2.24
N ARG A 140 -11.82 -3.92 -1.58
CA ARG A 140 -10.88 -2.96 -0.94
C ARG A 140 -9.88 -3.60 0.03
N GLU A 141 -10.29 -4.61 0.81
CA GLU A 141 -9.36 -5.31 1.72
C GLU A 141 -8.31 -6.11 0.95
N PHE A 142 -8.70 -6.77 -0.15
CA PHE A 142 -7.77 -7.47 -1.03
C PHE A 142 -6.85 -6.49 -1.76
N PHE A 143 -7.37 -5.35 -2.24
CA PHE A 143 -6.56 -4.26 -2.77
C PHE A 143 -5.48 -3.80 -1.78
N ASN A 144 -5.87 -3.55 -0.52
CA ASN A 144 -4.96 -3.11 0.53
C ASN A 144 -3.84 -4.14 0.74
N TYR A 145 -4.16 -5.43 0.74
CA TYR A 145 -3.19 -6.51 0.83
C TYR A 145 -2.19 -6.50 -0.33
N LEU A 146 -2.67 -6.42 -1.58
CA LEU A 146 -1.80 -6.34 -2.76
C LEU A 146 -0.89 -5.11 -2.71
N ALA A 147 -1.46 -3.96 -2.31
CA ALA A 147 -0.71 -2.72 -2.15
C ALA A 147 0.39 -2.84 -1.07
N ASP A 148 0.10 -3.50 0.05
CA ASP A 148 1.07 -3.73 1.13
C ASP A 148 2.23 -4.63 0.64
N ILE A 149 1.97 -5.69 -0.14
CA ILE A 149 3.04 -6.50 -0.75
C ILE A 149 3.87 -5.67 -1.74
N GLY A 150 3.21 -4.89 -2.61
CA GLY A 150 3.89 -4.00 -3.55
C GLY A 150 4.80 -3.00 -2.83
N LEU A 151 4.31 -2.38 -1.76
CA LEU A 151 5.07 -1.45 -0.93
C LEU A 151 6.20 -2.10 -0.16
N LEU A 152 6.05 -3.32 0.35
CA LEU A 152 7.15 -4.04 1.01
C LEU A 152 8.24 -4.44 0.01
N THR A 153 7.84 -4.84 -1.20
CA THR A 153 8.77 -5.24 -2.26
C THR A 153 9.58 -4.04 -2.73
N LEU A 154 8.91 -2.94 -3.08
CA LEU A 154 9.58 -1.68 -3.41
C LEU A 154 10.42 -1.17 -2.24
N GLY A 155 9.85 -1.23 -1.03
CA GLY A 155 10.47 -0.77 0.20
C GLY A 155 11.80 -1.47 0.48
N SER A 156 11.94 -2.73 0.08
CA SER A 156 13.19 -3.49 0.22
C SER A 156 14.29 -3.00 -0.73
N VAL A 157 13.92 -2.55 -1.94
CA VAL A 157 14.87 -2.08 -2.96
C VAL A 157 15.29 -0.64 -2.74
N ILE A 158 14.36 0.25 -2.38
CA ILE A 158 14.65 1.70 -2.26
C ILE A 158 15.62 2.04 -1.12
N GLN A 159 15.93 1.10 -0.23
CA GLN A 159 16.92 1.32 0.83
C GLN A 159 18.32 1.54 0.27
N LYS A 160 18.58 1.10 -0.97
CA LYS A 160 19.84 1.27 -1.69
C LYS A 160 19.59 1.91 -3.05
N LYS A 161 20.56 2.68 -3.55
CA LYS A 161 20.52 3.21 -4.92
C LYS A 161 21.10 2.17 -5.87
N TYR A 162 20.22 1.44 -6.55
CA TYR A 162 20.59 0.61 -7.70
C TYR A 162 20.74 1.48 -8.96
N GLN A 163 21.67 1.12 -9.84
CA GLN A 163 21.84 1.77 -11.15
C GLN A 163 21.04 1.08 -12.26
N PHE A 164 20.32 0.00 -11.90
CA PHE A 164 19.52 -0.78 -12.83
C PHE A 164 18.26 0.00 -13.23
N LYS A 165 18.00 0.09 -14.53
CA LYS A 165 16.79 0.74 -15.06
C LYS A 165 15.56 0.00 -14.52
N MET A 166 14.47 0.75 -14.29
CA MET A 166 13.14 0.23 -13.91
C MET A 166 13.03 -0.65 -12.65
N VAL A 167 14.11 -1.02 -11.97
CA VAL A 167 14.12 -1.94 -10.83
C VAL A 167 13.10 -1.59 -9.75
N ASN A 168 12.97 -0.31 -9.39
CA ASN A 168 11.98 0.14 -8.40
C ASN A 168 10.55 -0.13 -8.87
N ARG A 169 10.23 0.21 -10.13
CA ARG A 169 8.90 0.00 -10.72
C ARG A 169 8.59 -1.48 -10.86
N PHE A 170 9.55 -2.28 -11.31
CA PHE A 170 9.37 -3.73 -11.46
C PHE A 170 9.23 -4.43 -10.11
N SER A 171 9.98 -4.01 -9.08
CA SER A 171 9.81 -4.49 -7.71
C SER A 171 8.42 -4.17 -7.16
N PHE A 172 7.94 -2.94 -7.34
CA PHE A 172 6.58 -2.58 -6.93
C PHE A 172 5.52 -3.46 -7.64
N LEU A 173 5.63 -3.60 -8.96
CA LEU A 173 4.70 -4.39 -9.77
C LEU A 173 4.71 -5.88 -9.44
N ALA A 174 5.90 -6.45 -9.25
CA ALA A 174 6.04 -7.85 -8.89
C ALA A 174 5.33 -8.13 -7.56
N GLY A 175 5.50 -7.26 -6.57
CA GLY A 175 4.78 -7.36 -5.30
C GLY A 175 3.26 -7.16 -5.44
N LEU A 176 2.84 -6.13 -6.16
CA LEU A 176 1.41 -5.82 -6.37
C LEU A 176 0.67 -6.97 -7.07
N CYS A 177 1.34 -7.69 -7.97
CA CYS A 177 0.74 -8.75 -8.78
C CYS A 177 1.02 -10.16 -8.26
N ALA A 178 1.89 -10.36 -7.26
CA ALA A 178 2.32 -11.68 -6.80
C ALA A 178 1.17 -12.60 -6.35
N ASP A 179 0.13 -12.01 -5.76
CA ASP A 179 -1.05 -12.70 -5.22
C ASP A 179 -2.35 -12.23 -5.86
N ILE A 180 -2.31 -11.61 -7.04
CA ILE A 180 -3.49 -11.01 -7.66
C ILE A 180 -4.61 -12.02 -7.89
N SER A 181 -4.28 -13.31 -7.98
CA SER A 181 -5.27 -14.38 -8.14
C SER A 181 -5.84 -14.94 -6.82
N ALA A 182 -5.40 -14.46 -5.65
CA ALA A 182 -5.68 -15.07 -4.33
C ALA A 182 -6.92 -14.51 -3.61
N SER A 183 -7.75 -13.70 -4.29
CA SER A 183 -8.97 -13.11 -3.72
C SER A 183 -9.96 -14.15 -3.18
N LYS A 184 -10.13 -15.26 -3.92
CA LYS A 184 -11.13 -16.30 -3.64
C LYS A 184 -11.10 -16.74 -2.17
N ASP A 185 -12.28 -16.71 -1.54
CA ASP A 185 -12.50 -17.14 -0.15
C ASP A 185 -11.53 -16.50 0.87
N GLY A 186 -10.93 -15.36 0.52
CA GLY A 186 -9.92 -14.71 1.36
C GLY A 186 -8.63 -15.53 1.52
N TYR A 187 -8.23 -16.35 0.53
CA TYR A 187 -6.98 -17.13 0.61
C TYR A 187 -5.76 -16.27 0.93
N TYR A 188 -5.72 -15.04 0.43
CA TYR A 188 -4.67 -14.07 0.76
C TYR A 188 -4.52 -13.77 2.27
N LYS A 189 -5.55 -13.99 3.09
CA LYS A 189 -5.50 -13.82 4.55
C LYS A 189 -4.87 -15.01 5.27
N ARG A 190 -4.90 -16.18 4.64
CA ARG A 190 -4.27 -17.41 5.16
C ARG A 190 -2.79 -17.41 4.82
N THR A 191 -2.06 -18.31 5.47
CA THR A 191 -0.64 -18.50 5.17
C THR A 191 -0.50 -19.10 3.77
N LEU A 192 0.27 -18.46 2.90
CA LEU A 192 0.60 -18.97 1.57
C LEU A 192 2.05 -19.46 1.56
N ILE A 193 2.23 -20.77 1.70
CA ILE A 193 3.51 -21.47 1.63
C ILE A 193 3.37 -22.76 0.84
N GLY A 194 4.47 -23.32 0.35
CA GLY A 194 4.49 -24.61 -0.36
C GLY A 194 3.58 -24.63 -1.60
N LEU A 195 2.86 -25.74 -1.81
CA LEU A 195 2.01 -25.97 -2.98
C LEU A 195 0.90 -24.91 -3.17
N PRO A 196 0.18 -24.45 -2.12
CA PRO A 196 -0.76 -23.32 -2.23
C PRO A 196 -0.13 -22.05 -2.82
N LEU A 197 1.07 -21.67 -2.34
CA LEU A 197 1.79 -20.51 -2.85
C LEU A 197 2.19 -20.70 -4.31
N THR A 198 2.75 -21.87 -4.67
CA THR A 198 3.10 -22.18 -6.06
C THR A 198 1.89 -22.12 -6.99
N THR A 199 0.73 -22.58 -6.53
CA THR A 199 -0.52 -22.55 -7.29
C THR A 199 -0.99 -21.11 -7.55
N VAL A 200 -0.97 -20.27 -6.52
CA VAL A 200 -1.31 -18.84 -6.64
C VAL A 200 -0.32 -18.10 -7.54
N ALA A 201 0.98 -18.33 -7.33
CA ALA A 201 2.06 -17.68 -8.08
C ALA A 201 1.98 -18.03 -9.58
N SER A 202 1.71 -19.30 -9.92
CA SER A 202 1.56 -19.74 -11.30
C SER A 202 0.40 -19.04 -12.01
N LEU A 203 -0.76 -18.93 -11.35
CA LEU A 203 -1.93 -18.26 -11.94
C LEU A 203 -1.72 -16.73 -12.00
N SER A 204 -1.11 -16.15 -10.97
CA SER A 204 -0.77 -14.71 -10.94
C SER A 204 0.25 -14.34 -12.02
N SER A 205 1.21 -15.23 -12.33
CA SER A 205 2.13 -15.09 -13.47
C SER A 205 1.40 -15.15 -14.82
N GLU A 206 0.38 -16.02 -14.96
CA GLU A 206 -0.48 -16.04 -16.17
C GLU A 206 -1.26 -14.74 -16.33
N VAL A 207 -1.81 -14.20 -15.24
CA VAL A 207 -2.49 -12.89 -15.23
C VAL A 207 -1.51 -11.76 -15.57
N ALA A 208 -0.30 -11.76 -15.00
CA ALA A 208 0.74 -10.78 -15.30
C ALA A 208 1.10 -10.76 -16.80
N ARG A 209 1.17 -11.94 -17.45
CA ARG A 209 1.34 -12.03 -18.91
C ARG A 209 0.18 -11.37 -19.67
N LYS A 210 -1.06 -11.52 -19.21
CA LYS A 210 -2.24 -10.86 -19.83
C LYS A 210 -2.21 -9.33 -19.72
N PHE A 211 -1.53 -8.80 -18.71
CA PHE A 211 -1.30 -7.36 -18.58
C PHE A 211 -0.11 -6.84 -19.38
N ALA A 212 0.57 -7.70 -20.14
CA ALA A 212 1.80 -7.40 -20.87
C ALA A 212 2.91 -6.83 -19.95
N LEU A 213 3.09 -7.44 -18.77
CA LEU A 213 4.20 -7.06 -17.89
C LEU A 213 5.54 -7.62 -18.42
N PRO A 214 6.68 -6.95 -18.15
CA PRO A 214 8.01 -7.41 -18.48
C PRO A 214 8.36 -8.76 -17.87
N GLU A 215 9.28 -9.47 -18.53
CA GLU A 215 9.67 -10.82 -18.13
C GLU A 215 10.32 -10.83 -16.73
N GLU A 216 11.04 -9.77 -16.34
CA GLU A 216 11.64 -9.63 -15.01
C GLU A 216 10.58 -9.67 -13.90
N VAL A 217 9.41 -9.07 -14.15
CA VAL A 217 8.27 -9.09 -13.23
C VAL A 217 7.61 -10.47 -13.22
N ILE A 218 7.37 -11.05 -14.40
CA ILE A 218 6.72 -12.36 -14.56
C ILE A 218 7.56 -13.47 -13.92
N ALA A 219 8.87 -13.46 -14.18
CA ALA A 219 9.85 -14.39 -13.63
C ALA A 219 9.94 -14.26 -12.11
N ALA A 220 9.96 -13.02 -11.59
CA ALA A 220 9.94 -12.80 -10.14
C ALA A 220 8.67 -13.37 -9.48
N ILE A 221 7.49 -13.11 -10.06
CA ILE A 221 6.22 -13.67 -9.57
C ILE A 221 6.25 -15.20 -9.62
N ASN A 222 6.79 -15.80 -10.67
CA ASN A 222 6.83 -17.27 -10.76
C ASN A 222 7.89 -17.90 -9.83
N GLY A 223 9.00 -17.20 -9.58
CA GLY A 223 10.17 -17.72 -8.86
C GLY A 223 10.22 -17.39 -7.35
N HIS A 224 9.34 -16.54 -6.85
CA HIS A 224 9.33 -16.18 -5.43
C HIS A 224 8.87 -17.28 -4.44
N PRO A 225 8.12 -18.34 -4.82
CA PRO A 225 7.85 -19.45 -3.91
C PRO A 225 9.16 -20.10 -3.43
N LEU A 226 9.39 -20.08 -2.12
CA LEU A 226 10.60 -20.62 -1.49
C LEU A 226 10.26 -21.93 -0.76
N ALA A 227 10.84 -23.05 -1.21
CA ALA A 227 10.63 -24.34 -0.55
C ALA A 227 11.22 -24.39 0.88
N ALA A 228 12.29 -23.62 1.13
CA ALA A 228 12.94 -23.52 2.44
C ALA A 228 12.28 -22.50 3.38
N PHE A 229 11.19 -21.85 2.94
CA PHE A 229 10.50 -20.83 3.73
C PHE A 229 9.46 -21.49 4.63
N GLU A 230 9.80 -21.62 5.92
CA GLU A 230 8.89 -22.09 6.96
C GLU A 230 8.25 -20.91 7.69
N VAL A 231 6.93 -21.02 7.91
CA VAL A 231 6.17 -20.07 8.73
C VAL A 231 5.58 -20.86 9.90
N PRO A 232 6.26 -20.91 11.05
CA PRO A 232 5.78 -21.64 12.22
C PRO A 232 4.39 -21.16 12.64
N ASN A 233 3.49 -22.09 12.98
CA ASN A 233 2.08 -21.83 13.31
C ASN A 233 1.26 -21.22 12.15
N GLY A 234 1.77 -21.29 10.91
CA GLY A 234 0.98 -20.99 9.72
C GLY A 234 -0.25 -21.87 9.64
N ASN A 235 -1.33 -21.30 9.12
CA ASN A 235 -2.51 -22.05 8.71
C ASN A 235 -2.58 -22.01 7.19
N PRO A 236 -1.92 -22.96 6.48
CA PRO A 236 -1.84 -22.94 5.03
C PRO A 236 -3.23 -23.01 4.40
N ALA A 237 -3.46 -22.20 3.36
CA ALA A 237 -4.67 -22.34 2.56
C ALA A 237 -4.69 -23.68 1.82
N GLU A 238 -5.85 -24.34 1.75
CA GLU A 238 -6.06 -25.44 0.80
C GLU A 238 -6.58 -24.86 -0.50
N ILE A 239 -5.73 -24.83 -1.53
CA ILE A 239 -6.03 -24.17 -2.80
C ILE A 239 -6.08 -25.22 -3.90
N ASN A 240 -7.26 -25.35 -4.51
CA ASN A 240 -7.42 -26.09 -5.77
C ASN A 240 -7.25 -25.10 -6.94
N GLY A 241 -6.25 -25.35 -7.79
CA GLY A 241 -5.94 -24.45 -8.92
C GLY A 241 -7.07 -24.31 -9.94
N ALA A 242 -7.85 -25.37 -10.19
CA ALA A 242 -8.97 -25.31 -11.11
C ALA A 242 -10.11 -24.43 -10.56
N ASP A 243 -10.37 -24.55 -9.26
CA ASP A 243 -11.41 -23.76 -8.58
C ASP A 243 -10.98 -22.31 -8.38
N LEU A 244 -9.69 -22.06 -8.22
CA LEU A 244 -9.11 -20.71 -8.20
C LEU A 244 -9.28 -20.04 -9.57
N ARG A 245 -8.98 -20.76 -10.65
CA ARG A 245 -9.10 -20.25 -12.03
C ARG A 245 -10.55 -19.95 -12.42
N LYS A 246 -11.51 -20.69 -11.88
CA LYS A 246 -12.96 -20.48 -12.09
C LYS A 246 -13.55 -19.33 -11.27
N HIS A 247 -12.77 -18.70 -10.37
CA HIS A 247 -13.26 -17.56 -9.61
C HIS A 247 -13.61 -16.39 -10.56
N PRO A 248 -14.74 -15.69 -10.39
CA PRO A 248 -15.19 -14.64 -11.31
C PRO A 248 -14.12 -13.59 -11.60
N LEU A 249 -13.43 -13.08 -10.57
CA LEU A 249 -12.32 -12.14 -10.74
C LEU A 249 -11.22 -12.75 -11.62
N ASN A 250 -10.80 -13.98 -11.37
CA ASN A 250 -9.69 -14.61 -12.09
C ASN A 250 -10.04 -14.91 -13.55
N ILE A 251 -11.30 -15.29 -13.84
CA ILE A 251 -11.78 -15.44 -15.22
C ILE A 251 -11.63 -14.12 -15.97
N GLU A 252 -12.02 -13.01 -15.36
CA GLU A 252 -11.95 -11.69 -15.98
C GLU A 252 -10.51 -11.21 -16.16
N LEU A 253 -9.66 -11.38 -15.13
CA LEU A 253 -8.24 -11.05 -15.20
C LEU A 253 -7.54 -11.83 -16.31
N LEU A 254 -7.91 -13.10 -16.52
CA LEU A 254 -7.38 -13.95 -17.59
C LEU A 254 -7.98 -13.67 -18.97
N ALA A 255 -9.22 -13.17 -19.03
CA ALA A 255 -9.90 -12.77 -20.25
C ALA A 255 -9.42 -11.41 -20.78
N GLY A 256 -8.81 -10.58 -19.91
CA GLY A 256 -8.19 -9.33 -20.28
C GLY A 256 -7.23 -9.52 -21.45
N THR A 257 -7.55 -8.90 -22.58
CA THR A 257 -6.64 -8.79 -23.72
C THR A 257 -5.72 -7.60 -23.46
N ALA A 258 -4.47 -7.67 -23.94
CA ALA A 258 -3.64 -6.48 -24.02
C ALA A 258 -4.38 -5.46 -24.87
N MET A 259 -4.86 -4.39 -24.25
CA MET A 259 -5.50 -3.30 -24.99
C MET A 259 -4.41 -2.56 -25.77
N GLU A 260 -4.73 -2.07 -26.97
CA GLU A 260 -3.82 -1.17 -27.68
C GLU A 260 -3.55 0.06 -26.79
N ASP A 261 -2.39 0.06 -26.16
CA ASP A 261 -1.82 1.25 -25.56
C ASP A 261 -1.25 2.07 -26.71
N GLU A 262 -1.60 3.36 -26.80
CA GLU A 262 -0.91 4.25 -27.72
C GLU A 262 0.57 4.18 -27.35
N SER A 263 1.38 3.72 -28.32
CA SER A 263 2.80 3.41 -28.17
C SER A 263 3.43 4.27 -27.09
N VAL A 264 3.89 3.62 -26.02
CA VAL A 264 4.78 4.26 -25.07
C VAL A 264 6.02 4.58 -25.90
N GLU A 265 6.10 5.81 -26.43
CA GLU A 265 7.33 6.30 -27.03
C GLU A 265 8.42 6.10 -25.99
N ASP A 266 9.39 5.28 -26.39
CA ASP A 266 10.67 5.01 -25.76
C ASP A 266 10.65 4.28 -24.41
N GLU A 267 10.93 2.98 -24.46
CA GLU A 267 12.07 2.36 -23.76
C GLU A 267 12.29 0.90 -24.28
N GLU A 268 12.20 0.70 -25.61
CA GLU A 268 12.72 -0.52 -26.26
C GLU A 268 14.24 -0.42 -26.36
N GLU A 269 14.92 -0.51 -25.23
CA GLU A 269 16.27 -1.04 -25.20
C GLU A 269 16.16 -2.31 -24.35
N GLU A 270 16.41 -3.49 -24.94
CA GLU A 270 16.76 -4.68 -24.15
C GLU A 270 17.82 -4.23 -23.13
N GLY A 271 17.39 -4.12 -21.88
CA GLY A 271 18.13 -3.35 -20.89
C GLY A 271 19.47 -4.02 -20.64
N GLU A 272 20.56 -3.30 -20.89
CA GLU A 272 21.80 -3.49 -20.14
C GLU A 272 21.37 -3.66 -18.68
N TYR A 273 21.64 -4.82 -18.06
CA TYR A 273 21.19 -5.22 -16.71
C TYR A 273 19.78 -5.84 -16.53
N ALA A 274 19.15 -6.41 -17.56
CA ALA A 274 17.86 -7.10 -17.42
C ALA A 274 17.93 -8.29 -16.43
N GLU A 275 19.00 -9.10 -16.48
CA GLU A 275 19.21 -10.24 -15.57
C GLU A 275 19.38 -9.78 -14.12
N GLU A 276 20.23 -8.78 -13.88
CA GLU A 276 20.43 -8.21 -12.54
C GLU A 276 19.15 -7.54 -12.01
N THR A 277 18.36 -6.92 -12.89
CA THR A 277 17.06 -6.36 -12.53
C THR A 277 16.10 -7.46 -12.09
N ALA A 278 15.98 -8.54 -12.87
CA ALA A 278 15.16 -9.69 -12.52
C ALA A 278 15.56 -10.30 -11.17
N ASP A 279 16.87 -10.47 -10.93
CA ASP A 279 17.40 -11.01 -9.69
C ASP A 279 17.09 -10.15 -8.46
N VAL A 280 17.23 -8.82 -8.60
CA VAL A 280 16.90 -7.88 -7.51
C VAL A 280 15.39 -7.89 -7.25
N VAL A 281 14.56 -7.87 -8.30
CA VAL A 281 13.09 -7.89 -8.19
C VAL A 281 12.61 -9.18 -7.52
N LEU A 282 13.14 -10.34 -7.94
CA LEU A 282 12.86 -11.63 -7.32
C LEU A 282 13.26 -11.66 -5.84
N SER A 283 14.48 -11.20 -5.53
CA SER A 283 15.00 -11.19 -4.17
C SER A 283 14.19 -10.27 -3.27
N ALA A 284 13.77 -9.10 -3.76
CA ALA A 284 12.90 -8.18 -3.04
C ALA A 284 11.52 -8.79 -2.77
N LEU A 285 10.94 -9.49 -3.76
CA LEU A 285 9.64 -10.13 -3.60
C LEU A 285 9.68 -11.26 -2.55
N LYS A 286 10.78 -12.01 -2.50
CA LYS A 286 11.03 -13.02 -1.46
C LYS A 286 11.06 -12.39 -0.06
N ILE A 287 11.71 -11.24 0.10
CA ILE A 287 11.72 -10.49 1.36
C ILE A 287 10.31 -10.03 1.74
N ALA A 288 9.57 -9.43 0.81
CA ALA A 288 8.20 -8.97 1.07
C ALA A 288 7.29 -10.12 1.49
N ARG A 289 7.35 -11.26 0.77
CA ARG A 289 6.64 -12.49 1.13
C ARG A 289 6.98 -12.93 2.55
N TYR A 290 8.27 -13.00 2.87
CA TYR A 290 8.74 -13.40 4.19
C TYR A 290 8.11 -12.56 5.30
N VAL A 291 8.14 -11.23 5.12
CA VAL A 291 7.58 -10.29 6.10
C VAL A 291 6.07 -10.50 6.22
N VAL A 292 5.35 -10.53 5.11
CA VAL A 292 3.87 -10.64 5.09
C VAL A 292 3.38 -11.93 5.74
N GLU A 293 3.94 -13.09 5.38
CA GLU A 293 3.46 -14.35 5.94
C GLU A 293 3.76 -14.48 7.44
N ASN A 294 4.88 -13.93 7.91
CA ASN A 294 5.19 -13.88 9.35
C ASN A 294 4.30 -12.89 10.10
N LEU A 295 3.89 -11.78 9.48
CA LEU A 295 2.93 -10.83 10.07
C LEU A 295 1.54 -11.46 10.26
N LYS A 296 1.10 -12.38 9.37
CA LYS A 296 -0.19 -13.06 9.48
C LYS A 296 -0.31 -13.96 10.72
N VAL A 297 0.78 -14.60 11.13
CA VAL A 297 0.79 -15.58 12.24
C VAL A 297 1.21 -14.97 13.58
N SER A 298 1.59 -13.70 13.58
CA SER A 298 2.14 -13.04 14.76
C SER A 298 1.06 -12.69 15.79
N VAL A 299 1.02 -13.47 16.88
CA VAL A 299 0.03 -13.33 17.97
C VAL A 299 0.32 -12.11 18.85
N GLU A 300 1.60 -11.83 19.14
CA GLU A 300 2.03 -10.73 20.01
C GLU A 300 2.47 -9.52 19.17
N LYS A 301 1.51 -8.75 18.66
CA LYS A 301 1.75 -7.55 17.83
C LYS A 301 2.83 -6.61 18.38
N GLU A 302 2.96 -6.55 19.70
CA GLU A 302 3.95 -5.74 20.39
C GLU A 302 5.39 -6.18 20.08
N ARG A 303 5.71 -7.47 20.04
CA ARG A 303 7.09 -8.02 19.88
C ARG A 303 7.40 -8.52 18.47
N VAL A 304 6.53 -8.20 17.51
CA VAL A 304 6.68 -8.69 16.13
C VAL A 304 7.93 -8.15 15.46
N SER A 305 8.30 -6.90 15.74
CA SER A 305 9.54 -6.30 15.21
C SER A 305 10.78 -7.09 15.61
N GLU A 306 10.90 -7.41 16.90
CA GLU A 306 12.04 -8.14 17.47
C GLU A 306 12.11 -9.56 16.88
N LYS A 307 10.97 -10.27 16.83
CA LYS A 307 10.91 -11.62 16.25
C LYS A 307 11.22 -11.60 14.76
N LEU A 308 10.66 -10.66 14.01
CA LEU A 308 10.96 -10.49 12.58
C LEU A 308 12.44 -10.17 12.37
N LEU A 309 13.03 -9.27 13.14
CA LEU A 309 14.45 -8.93 13.07
C LEU A 309 15.34 -10.16 13.24
N VAL A 310 15.12 -10.92 14.32
CA VAL A 310 15.93 -12.11 14.64
C VAL A 310 15.78 -13.17 13.55
N MET A 311 14.55 -13.51 13.18
CA MET A 311 14.31 -14.56 12.19
C MET A 311 14.76 -14.13 10.79
N PHE A 312 14.58 -12.86 10.41
CA PHE A 312 15.04 -12.33 9.13
C PHE A 312 16.57 -12.35 9.03
N THR A 313 17.26 -11.89 10.09
CA THR A 313 18.73 -11.92 10.16
C THR A 313 19.25 -13.35 10.08
N TYR A 314 18.64 -14.29 10.81
CA TYR A 314 18.99 -15.70 10.74
C TYR A 314 18.87 -16.26 9.31
N ASN A 315 17.76 -15.98 8.61
CA ASN A 315 17.54 -16.45 7.24
C ASN A 315 18.45 -15.76 6.22
N ALA A 316 18.80 -14.47 6.44
CA ALA A 316 19.80 -13.77 5.65
C ALA A 316 21.19 -14.43 5.77
N GLU A 317 21.62 -14.77 7.00
CA GLU A 317 22.91 -15.45 7.22
C GLU A 317 22.94 -16.89 6.71
N LYS A 318 21.79 -17.57 6.63
CA LYS A 318 21.66 -18.85 5.91
C LYS A 318 21.72 -18.74 4.39
N GLY A 319 21.81 -17.52 3.85
CA GLY A 319 21.85 -17.29 2.41
C GLY A 319 20.50 -17.38 1.71
N ILE A 320 19.39 -17.32 2.44
CA ILE A 320 18.03 -17.32 1.83
C ILE A 320 17.78 -15.99 1.09
N PHE A 321 18.30 -14.89 1.62
CA PHE A 321 18.16 -13.56 1.05
C PHE A 321 19.51 -13.04 0.54
N ARG A 322 19.45 -12.31 -0.58
CA ARG A 322 20.59 -11.60 -1.15
C ARG A 322 21.06 -10.52 -0.16
N LYS A 323 22.33 -10.59 0.26
CA LYS A 323 22.86 -9.73 1.36
C LYS A 323 22.75 -8.24 1.08
N ASP A 324 22.92 -7.81 -0.16
CA ASP A 324 22.83 -6.39 -0.53
C ASP A 324 21.43 -5.78 -0.39
N LEU A 325 20.38 -6.61 -0.34
CA LEU A 325 19.01 -6.22 0.03
C LEU A 325 18.71 -6.51 1.50
N ALA A 326 19.24 -7.62 2.04
CA ALA A 326 18.98 -8.04 3.40
C ALA A 326 19.61 -7.10 4.44
N ASP A 327 20.86 -6.67 4.27
CA ASP A 327 21.56 -5.84 5.26
C ASP A 327 20.87 -4.47 5.46
N PRO A 328 20.48 -3.72 4.40
CA PRO A 328 19.70 -2.51 4.57
C PRO A 328 18.34 -2.76 5.24
N MET A 329 17.70 -3.90 4.98
CA MET A 329 16.44 -4.27 5.62
C MET A 329 16.61 -4.62 7.10
N ILE A 330 17.69 -5.31 7.47
CA ILE A 330 18.05 -5.59 8.87
C ILE A 330 18.20 -4.27 9.63
N ASN A 331 18.90 -3.28 9.05
CA ASN A 331 19.03 -1.95 9.67
C ASN A 331 17.66 -1.30 9.92
N ARG A 332 16.71 -1.42 8.98
CA ARG A 332 15.35 -0.91 9.17
C ARG A 332 14.57 -1.65 10.24
N PHE A 333 14.76 -2.97 10.37
CA PHE A 333 14.18 -3.72 11.48
C PHE A 333 14.78 -3.31 12.84
N VAL A 334 16.09 -3.06 12.91
CA VAL A 334 16.77 -2.57 14.14
C VAL A 334 16.24 -1.20 14.54
N GLU A 335 16.15 -0.26 13.60
CA GLU A 335 15.60 1.08 13.85
C GLU A 335 14.13 1.01 14.29
N PHE A 336 13.34 0.15 13.66
CA PHE A 336 11.94 -0.05 14.02
C PHE A 336 11.79 -0.65 15.42
N ASP A 337 12.61 -1.64 15.77
CA ASP A 337 12.62 -2.25 17.10
C ASP A 337 13.02 -1.26 18.19
N ALA A 338 14.05 -0.44 17.93
CA ALA A 338 14.45 0.64 18.83
C ALA A 338 13.33 1.69 19.02
N ALA A 339 12.63 2.04 17.94
CA ALA A 339 11.46 2.92 18.02
C ALA A 339 10.34 2.32 18.89
N ILE A 340 10.04 1.03 18.75
CA ILE A 340 9.03 0.33 19.56
C ILE A 340 9.45 0.27 21.03
N LYS A 341 10.71 -0.10 21.33
CA LYS A 341 11.26 -0.14 22.71
C LYS A 341 11.13 1.22 23.38
N LYS A 342 11.50 2.30 22.67
CA LYS A 342 11.35 3.67 23.16
C LYS A 342 9.90 4.01 23.50
N ILE A 343 8.94 3.64 22.66
CA ILE A 343 7.51 3.87 22.93
C ILE A 343 7.03 3.09 24.16
N ARG A 344 7.49 1.85 24.36
CA ARG A 344 7.17 1.07 25.56
C ARG A 344 7.73 1.70 26.83
N VAL A 345 8.98 2.17 26.79
CA VAL A 345 9.59 2.89 27.91
C VAL A 345 8.79 4.15 28.23
N ILE A 346 8.38 4.90 27.22
CA ILE A 346 7.51 6.08 27.40
C ILE A 346 6.19 5.69 28.08
N ALA A 347 5.50 4.65 27.59
CA ALA A 347 4.24 4.19 28.18
C ALA A 347 4.40 3.70 29.63
N ASP A 348 5.48 2.97 29.94
CA ASP A 348 5.82 2.56 31.33
C ASP A 348 5.99 3.77 32.24
N ILE A 349 6.66 4.82 31.76
CA ILE A 349 6.84 6.06 32.51
C ILE A 349 5.50 6.79 32.70
N GLU A 350 4.68 6.94 31.67
CA GLU A 350 3.37 7.60 31.77
C GLU A 350 2.43 6.87 32.73
N ASN A 351 2.46 5.53 32.74
CA ASN A 351 1.65 4.70 33.65
C ASN A 351 2.00 4.87 35.13
N LYS A 352 3.16 5.47 35.46
CA LYS A 352 3.53 5.83 36.84
C LYS A 352 2.87 7.11 37.33
N CYS A 353 2.12 7.81 36.46
CA CYS A 353 1.42 9.02 36.86
C CYS A 353 0.40 8.73 37.96
N LYS A 354 0.50 9.47 39.07
CA LYS A 354 -0.47 9.41 40.17
C LYS A 354 -1.88 9.88 39.78
N PHE A 355 -1.98 10.64 38.69
CA PHE A 355 -3.24 11.10 38.10
C PHE A 355 -3.33 10.49 36.70
N PRO A 356 -4.00 9.33 36.54
CA PRO A 356 -4.03 8.59 35.28
C PRO A 356 -4.35 9.49 34.09
N THR A 357 -3.66 9.29 32.98
CA THR A 357 -3.71 10.09 31.74
C THR A 357 -3.15 11.52 31.81
N SER A 358 -2.78 12.04 32.99
CA SER A 358 -2.27 13.41 33.10
C SER A 358 -0.80 13.58 32.70
N ALA A 359 0.03 12.54 32.82
CA ALA A 359 1.43 12.59 32.37
C ALA A 359 1.52 12.29 30.87
N TRP A 360 2.05 13.24 30.10
CA TRP A 360 2.28 13.11 28.67
C TRP A 360 3.75 13.29 28.34
N ALA A 361 4.32 12.34 27.60
CA ALA A 361 5.62 12.47 26.97
C ALA A 361 5.45 13.27 25.67
N TYR A 362 5.93 14.50 25.71
CA TYR A 362 5.89 15.41 24.58
C TYR A 362 7.13 15.23 23.69
N PRO A 363 6.96 15.02 22.37
CA PRO A 363 8.06 14.88 21.43
C PRO A 363 8.84 16.18 21.27
N LYS A 364 10.15 16.12 21.46
CA LYS A 364 11.08 17.19 21.07
C LYS A 364 12.25 16.62 20.26
N PRO A 365 12.91 17.46 19.41
CA PRO A 365 13.96 16.99 18.49
C PRO A 365 15.12 16.24 19.14
N LYS A 366 15.47 16.54 20.40
CA LYS A 366 16.61 15.92 21.11
C LYS A 366 16.19 14.83 22.09
N ALA A 367 15.17 15.09 22.92
CA ALA A 367 14.71 14.15 23.93
C ALA A 367 13.24 14.42 24.25
N ALA A 368 12.44 13.36 24.37
CA ALA A 368 11.07 13.48 24.86
C ALA A 368 11.07 14.06 26.28
N GLN A 369 10.12 14.95 26.58
CA GLN A 369 9.98 15.54 27.91
C GLN A 369 8.61 15.17 28.49
N VAL A 370 8.57 14.84 29.78
CA VAL A 370 7.30 14.48 30.43
C VAL A 370 6.71 15.73 31.09
N LEU A 371 5.45 16.02 30.77
CA LEU A 371 4.69 17.15 31.31
C LEU A 371 3.35 16.69 31.89
N CYS A 372 2.70 17.56 32.68
CA CYS A 372 1.34 17.32 33.15
C CYS A 372 0.32 18.09 32.28
N LYS A 373 -0.47 17.37 31.48
CA LYS A 373 -1.46 17.98 30.56
C LYS A 373 -2.56 18.74 31.31
N ASP A 374 -3.00 18.20 32.44
CA ASP A 374 -4.13 18.70 33.23
C ASP A 374 -3.70 19.80 34.22
N ARG A 375 -2.41 20.16 34.23
CA ARG A 375 -1.85 21.21 35.08
C ARG A 375 -2.16 21.00 36.56
N ASN A 376 -2.03 19.75 37.03
CA ASN A 376 -2.27 19.37 38.42
C ASN A 376 -1.14 19.88 39.32
N TYR A 377 -1.01 21.20 39.54
CA TYR A 377 0.10 21.84 40.29
C TYR A 377 0.29 21.32 41.72
N GLN A 378 -0.70 20.64 42.29
CA GLN A 378 -0.63 19.98 43.60
C GLN A 378 0.04 18.59 43.53
N CYS A 379 0.39 18.10 42.34
CA CYS A 379 1.03 16.81 42.15
C CYS A 379 2.46 16.83 42.70
N PRO A 380 2.85 15.86 43.56
CA PRO A 380 4.18 15.82 44.14
C PRO A 380 5.28 15.50 43.12
N LEU A 381 4.90 15.07 41.91
CA LEU A 381 5.85 14.79 40.83
C LEU A 381 6.11 16.02 39.94
N ILE A 382 5.48 17.17 40.19
CA ILE A 382 5.77 18.39 39.42
C ILE A 382 7.12 18.98 39.84
N VAL A 383 7.88 19.41 38.83
CA VAL A 383 9.14 20.13 39.03
C VAL A 383 8.84 21.63 39.13
N ASN A 384 8.86 22.15 40.36
CA ASN A 384 8.54 23.55 40.64
C ASN A 384 9.47 24.52 39.89
N GLY A 385 8.88 25.54 39.25
CA GLY A 385 9.61 26.59 38.53
C GLY A 385 10.07 26.21 37.12
N TRP A 386 9.72 25.00 36.65
CA TRP A 386 10.09 24.53 35.32
C TRP A 386 8.85 24.16 34.51
N ASP A 387 8.46 25.06 33.61
CA ASP A 387 7.34 24.83 32.72
C ASP A 387 7.80 24.62 31.27
N LEU A 388 7.07 23.75 30.58
CA LEU A 388 7.17 23.50 29.16
C LEU A 388 6.22 24.42 28.41
N LYS A 389 6.78 25.34 27.63
CA LYS A 389 6.02 26.18 26.71
C LYS A 389 5.86 25.46 25.38
N ILE A 390 4.62 25.14 25.04
CA ILE A 390 4.21 24.53 23.77
C ILE A 390 3.78 25.67 22.85
N ILE A 391 4.48 25.83 21.73
CA ILE A 391 4.26 26.92 20.76
C ILE A 391 3.50 26.47 19.51
N THR A 392 3.44 25.16 19.29
CA THR A 392 2.71 24.54 18.18
C THR A 392 2.02 23.31 18.71
N ALA A 393 0.73 23.15 18.37
CA ALA A 393 -0.02 21.98 18.76
C ALA A 393 0.60 20.74 18.09
N GLN A 394 0.95 19.75 18.90
CA GLN A 394 1.54 18.51 18.44
C GLN A 394 0.97 17.37 19.27
N ASP A 395 0.78 16.22 18.63
CA ASP A 395 0.34 15.01 19.30
C ASP A 395 1.48 14.48 20.21
N PRO A 396 1.23 14.26 21.51
CA PRO A 396 2.18 13.59 22.38
C PRO A 396 2.34 12.12 21.98
N PHE A 397 3.37 11.45 22.50
CA PHE A 397 3.47 10.00 22.36
C PHE A 397 2.25 9.34 23.02
N GLY A 398 1.61 8.37 22.34
CA GLY A 398 0.48 7.60 22.89
C GLY A 398 -0.93 8.18 22.74
N PHE A 399 -1.11 9.48 22.49
CA PHE A 399 -2.44 10.11 22.36
C PHE A 399 -2.65 10.73 20.97
N ILE A 400 -2.90 9.86 19.97
CA ILE A 400 -3.06 10.27 18.57
C ILE A 400 -4.40 11.00 18.38
N GLY A 401 -4.37 12.17 17.71
CA GLY A 401 -5.57 12.97 17.42
C GLY A 401 -6.03 13.85 18.58
N THR A 402 -5.30 13.85 19.71
CA THR A 402 -5.51 14.78 20.82
C THR A 402 -4.26 15.64 20.98
N SER A 403 -4.12 16.64 20.12
CA SER A 403 -2.96 17.53 20.15
C SER A 403 -2.94 18.33 21.45
N LEU A 404 -1.75 18.46 22.05
CA LEU A 404 -1.57 19.34 23.20
C LEU A 404 -1.69 20.79 22.73
N ALA A 405 -2.65 21.54 23.30
CA ALA A 405 -2.87 22.93 22.93
C ALA A 405 -1.64 23.81 23.21
N VAL A 406 -1.53 24.92 22.48
CA VAL A 406 -0.52 25.96 22.74
C VAL A 406 -0.72 26.48 24.17
N GLY A 407 0.37 26.53 24.94
CA GLY A 407 0.28 26.93 26.34
C GLY A 407 1.49 26.52 27.18
N THR A 408 1.37 26.78 28.47
CA THR A 408 2.38 26.46 29.48
C THR A 408 1.90 25.27 30.29
N TYR A 409 2.74 24.25 30.42
CA TYR A 409 2.45 23.01 31.13
C TYR A 409 3.58 22.70 32.10
N PRO A 410 3.27 22.34 33.36
CA PRO A 410 4.32 22.03 34.33
C PRO A 410 5.05 20.76 33.95
N LYS A 411 6.39 20.78 34.09
CA LYS A 411 7.21 19.60 33.89
C LYS A 411 6.97 18.57 34.98
N CYS A 412 7.12 17.30 34.61
CA CYS A 412 7.03 16.17 35.51
C CYS A 412 8.42 15.58 35.77
N SER A 413 8.72 15.29 37.03
CA SER A 413 9.96 14.63 37.48
C SER A 413 10.16 13.23 36.91
N LEU A 414 9.08 12.60 36.41
CA LEU A 414 9.15 11.38 35.61
C LEU A 414 10.04 11.53 34.36
N GLU A 415 10.29 12.76 33.89
CA GLU A 415 11.29 13.06 32.84
C GLU A 415 12.69 12.50 33.19
N GLU A 416 13.12 12.58 34.46
CA GLU A 416 14.45 12.11 34.86
C GLU A 416 14.59 10.60 34.71
N GLU A 417 13.54 9.86 35.04
CA GLU A 417 13.53 8.40 34.89
C GLU A 417 13.49 8.00 33.41
N LEU A 418 12.70 8.70 32.60
CA LEU A 418 12.68 8.52 31.15
C LEU A 418 14.07 8.74 30.54
N GLN A 419 14.75 9.82 30.91
CA GLN A 419 16.10 10.12 30.41
C GLN A 419 17.16 9.09 30.84
N LYS A 420 17.00 8.47 32.02
CA LYS A 420 17.89 7.40 32.47
C LYS A 420 17.67 6.11 31.67
N LYS A 421 16.41 5.69 31.47
CA LYS A 421 16.10 4.46 30.73
C LYS A 421 16.49 4.55 29.26
N VAL A 422 16.24 5.68 28.60
CA VAL A 422 16.58 5.89 27.18
C VAL A 422 18.08 6.02 26.91
N LYS A 423 18.92 6.22 27.94
CA LYS A 423 20.39 6.26 27.80
C LYS A 423 21.06 4.89 27.98
N ILE A 424 20.33 3.90 28.50
CA ILE A 424 20.85 2.56 28.82
C ILE A 424 20.53 1.56 27.69
N GLU A 425 19.51 1.84 26.89
CA GLU A 425 19.18 1.15 25.63
C GLU A 425 19.85 1.85 24.44
#